data_AF-A0A7Y1F7I5-F1
#
_entry.id   AF-A0A7Y1F7I5-F1
#
_cell.length_a   1.000
_cell.length_b   1.000
_cell.length_c   1.000
_cell.angle_alpha   90.00
_cell.angle_beta   90.00
_cell.angle_gamma   90.00
#
_symmetry.space_group_name_H-M   'P 1'
#
loop_
_entity.id
_entity.type
_entity.pdbx_description
1 polymer ?
#
loop_
_entity_poly.entity_id
_entity_poly.type
_entity_poly.pdbx_seq_one_letter_code
_entity_poly.pdbx_strand_id
1 'polypeptide(L)'
;MTKQAQQTVLAAELPERGQPLAGGVFVTRYWLNGVERALILLPDELSGAWGEYGVEIKGAGSYSDGESNTRAMAEAGSVIAVKALELGGHIPSCLEGQLLMAAKSDGLVTLNEERFHWLSTQRSADDAYTMAFEVGWLYNDAKSNERLARPVRSLPIQ
;
A
#
# COMPACT_ATOMS: atom_id res chain seq x y z
N MET A 1 0.58 -15.36 16.44
CA MET A 1 1.07 -14.68 15.23
C MET A 1 2.37 -15.34 14.81
N THR A 2 2.31 -16.19 13.80
CA THR A 2 3.49 -16.81 13.21
C THR A 2 4.31 -15.72 12.54
N LYS A 3 5.58 -15.57 12.93
CA LYS A 3 6.56 -14.75 12.19
C LYS A 3 6.61 -15.32 10.77
N GLN A 4 5.89 -14.73 9.81
CA GLN A 4 6.15 -14.99 8.41
C GLN A 4 7.60 -14.56 8.18
N ALA A 5 8.47 -15.50 7.82
CA ALA A 5 9.81 -15.17 7.38
C ALA A 5 9.66 -14.14 6.24
N GLN A 6 10.36 -13.02 6.37
CA GLN A 6 10.29 -11.96 5.37
C GLN A 6 10.84 -12.54 4.06
N GLN A 7 9.96 -12.80 3.11
CA GLN A 7 10.35 -13.37 1.83
C GLN A 7 11.26 -12.37 1.11
N THR A 8 12.41 -12.81 0.61
CA THR A 8 13.33 -11.99 -0.18
C THR A 8 13.28 -12.46 -1.63
N VAL A 9 13.74 -11.61 -2.56
CA VAL A 9 13.86 -11.94 -3.98
C VAL A 9 15.29 -11.63 -4.44
N LEU A 10 15.88 -12.52 -5.24
CA LEU A 10 17.19 -12.27 -5.82
C LEU A 10 17.07 -11.27 -6.97
N ALA A 11 18.02 -10.35 -7.10
CA ALA A 11 18.01 -9.35 -8.18
C ALA A 11 17.96 -9.99 -9.58
N ALA A 12 18.58 -11.16 -9.75
CA ALA A 12 18.59 -11.92 -11.00
C ALA A 12 17.25 -12.62 -11.32
N GLU A 13 16.36 -12.74 -10.35
CA GLU A 13 15.04 -13.38 -10.49
C GLU A 13 13.91 -12.36 -10.64
N LEU A 14 14.22 -11.06 -10.63
CA LEU A 14 13.22 -10.03 -10.88
C LEU A 14 12.77 -10.09 -12.35
N PRO A 15 11.47 -10.23 -12.61
CA PRO A 15 10.97 -10.13 -13.96
C PRO A 15 10.95 -8.66 -14.42
N GLU A 16 10.59 -8.42 -15.68
CA GLU A 16 10.33 -7.06 -16.15
C GLU A 16 9.13 -6.44 -15.40
N ARG A 17 9.10 -5.10 -15.26
CA ARG A 17 7.94 -4.42 -14.66
C ARG A 17 6.66 -4.78 -15.44
N GLY A 18 5.55 -4.97 -14.74
CA GLY A 18 4.28 -5.42 -15.31
C GLY A 18 4.13 -6.95 -15.40
N GLN A 19 5.19 -7.73 -15.13
CA GLN A 19 5.12 -9.19 -15.12
C GLN A 19 4.77 -9.77 -13.74
N PRO A 20 4.28 -11.02 -13.66
CA PRO A 20 3.93 -11.65 -12.39
C PRO A 20 5.13 -11.85 -11.45
N LEU A 21 4.96 -11.51 -10.17
CA LEU A 21 5.91 -11.80 -9.09
C LEU A 21 5.15 -12.01 -7.78
N ALA A 22 5.48 -13.07 -7.05
CA ALA A 22 4.92 -13.37 -5.73
C ALA A 22 3.37 -13.27 -5.67
N GLY A 23 2.64 -13.77 -6.67
CA GLY A 23 1.16 -13.75 -6.67
C GLY A 23 0.54 -12.37 -6.95
N GLY A 24 1.33 -11.39 -7.37
CA GLY A 24 0.87 -10.09 -7.87
C GLY A 24 1.66 -9.67 -9.10
N VAL A 25 1.63 -8.38 -9.42
CA VAL A 25 2.37 -7.77 -10.53
C VAL A 25 3.56 -6.99 -10.01
N PHE A 26 4.75 -7.24 -10.54
CA PHE A 26 5.94 -6.46 -10.20
C PHE A 26 5.83 -5.03 -10.74
N VAL A 27 5.74 -4.06 -9.83
CA VAL A 27 5.50 -2.65 -10.16
C VAL A 27 6.81 -1.95 -10.48
N THR A 28 7.75 -1.97 -9.54
CA THR A 28 9.05 -1.30 -9.63
C THR A 28 9.96 -1.70 -8.47
N ARG A 29 11.24 -1.37 -8.62
CA ARG A 29 12.21 -1.34 -7.51
C ARG A 29 12.08 0.00 -6.79
N TYR A 30 12.23 0.02 -5.47
CA TYR A 30 12.32 1.25 -4.68
C TYR A 30 13.21 1.04 -3.45
N TRP A 31 13.64 2.13 -2.83
CA TRP A 31 14.48 2.09 -1.64
C TRP A 31 13.69 2.47 -0.40
N LEU A 32 13.84 1.67 0.66
CA LEU A 32 13.25 1.93 1.97
C LEU A 32 14.27 1.56 3.04
N ASN A 33 14.62 2.51 3.91
CA ASN A 33 15.57 2.32 5.02
C ASN A 33 16.92 1.72 4.59
N GLY A 34 17.43 2.13 3.42
CA GLY A 34 18.71 1.64 2.89
C GLY A 34 18.66 0.22 2.30
N VAL A 35 17.46 -0.35 2.15
CA VAL A 35 17.24 -1.65 1.51
C VAL A 35 16.50 -1.42 0.20
N GLU A 36 17.02 -2.00 -0.88
CA GLU A 36 16.31 -2.04 -2.15
C GLU A 36 15.21 -3.10 -2.10
N ARG A 37 14.03 -2.78 -2.63
CA ARG A 37 12.83 -3.61 -2.50
C ARG A 37 12.07 -3.69 -3.80
N ALA A 38 11.45 -4.83 -4.06
CA ALA A 38 10.47 -5.01 -5.11
C ALA A 38 9.09 -4.64 -4.55
N LEU A 39 8.40 -3.70 -5.20
CA LEU A 39 7.01 -3.40 -4.92
C LEU A 39 6.13 -4.25 -5.85
N ILE A 40 5.17 -4.97 -5.29
CA ILE A 40 4.27 -5.86 -6.00
C ILE A 40 2.83 -5.43 -5.73
N LEU A 41 2.03 -5.24 -6.77
CA LEU A 41 0.59 -4.99 -6.65
C LEU A 41 -0.17 -6.31 -6.52
N LEU A 42 -0.94 -6.48 -5.45
CA LEU A 42 -1.80 -7.65 -5.26
C LEU A 42 -3.11 -7.50 -6.07
N PRO A 43 -3.79 -8.62 -6.43
CA PRO A 43 -4.99 -8.56 -7.27
C PRO A 43 -6.18 -7.89 -6.56
N ASP A 44 -6.30 -8.07 -5.24
CA ASP A 44 -7.44 -7.66 -4.44
C ASP A 44 -7.67 -6.14 -4.40
N GLU A 45 -8.94 -5.74 -4.30
CA GLU A 45 -9.37 -4.39 -3.95
C GLU A 45 -10.23 -4.49 -2.69
N LEU A 46 -9.76 -3.88 -1.60
CA LEU A 46 -10.44 -3.95 -0.31
C LEU A 46 -11.30 -2.71 -0.12
N SER A 47 -12.44 -2.84 0.54
CA SER A 47 -13.27 -1.71 0.96
C SER A 47 -13.37 -1.65 2.48
N GLY A 48 -13.37 -0.44 3.02
CA GLY A 48 -13.62 -0.19 4.44
C GLY A 48 -13.20 1.19 4.92
N ALA A 49 -13.48 1.45 6.19
CA ALA A 49 -12.97 2.63 6.90
C ALA A 49 -11.46 2.52 7.11
N TRP A 50 -10.77 3.66 7.07
CA TRP A 50 -9.32 3.73 7.30
C TRP A 50 -8.96 3.42 8.77
N GLY A 51 -9.72 3.99 9.70
CA GLY A 51 -9.56 3.91 11.15
C GLY A 51 -10.60 4.81 11.82
N GLU A 52 -10.55 4.96 13.15
CA GLU A 52 -11.50 5.81 13.87
C GLU A 52 -11.26 7.30 13.61
N TYR A 53 -12.33 8.06 13.34
CA TYR A 53 -12.27 9.50 13.16
C TYR A 53 -11.97 10.21 14.48
N GLY A 54 -11.12 11.24 14.46
CA GLY A 54 -10.66 11.93 15.66
C GLY A 54 -9.61 11.17 16.47
N VAL A 55 -9.10 10.03 15.97
CA VAL A 55 -8.09 9.21 16.64
C VAL A 55 -6.79 9.17 15.82
N GLU A 56 -5.71 9.61 16.45
CA GLU A 56 -4.35 9.47 15.92
C GLU A 56 -3.85 8.03 16.14
N ILE A 57 -3.33 7.40 15.09
CA ILE A 57 -2.71 6.07 15.15
C ILE A 57 -1.20 6.27 15.08
N LYS A 58 -0.55 6.21 16.24
CA LYS A 58 0.92 6.31 16.33
C LYS A 58 1.57 5.23 15.46
N GLY A 59 2.51 5.63 14.62
CA GLY A 59 3.22 4.73 13.71
C GLY A 59 2.59 4.58 12.32
N ALA A 60 1.43 5.18 12.06
CA ALA A 60 0.79 5.19 10.74
C ALA A 60 1.10 6.45 9.90
N GLY A 61 2.11 7.24 10.28
CA GLY A 61 2.43 8.51 9.61
C GLY A 61 3.55 8.44 8.55
N SER A 62 4.10 7.27 8.27
CA SER A 62 5.21 7.15 7.32
C SER A 62 4.76 7.46 5.90
N TYR A 63 5.52 8.29 5.19
CA TYR A 63 5.24 8.60 3.79
C TYR A 63 5.71 7.51 2.82
N SER A 64 6.60 6.62 3.28
CA SER A 64 7.31 5.64 2.44
C SER A 64 7.18 4.19 2.91
N ASP A 65 6.77 3.96 4.16
CA ASP A 65 6.69 2.64 4.78
C ASP A 65 5.24 2.23 5.02
N GLY A 66 4.56 1.79 3.96
CA GLY A 66 3.16 1.39 4.06
C GLY A 66 2.96 0.12 4.87
N GLU A 67 3.97 -0.75 4.94
CA GLU A 67 3.91 -1.97 5.75
C GLU A 67 3.89 -1.62 7.24
N SER A 68 4.83 -0.78 7.70
CA SER A 68 4.86 -0.31 9.08
C SER A 68 3.57 0.43 9.45
N ASN A 69 3.07 1.28 8.56
CA ASN A 69 1.82 1.99 8.80
C ASN A 69 0.64 1.02 8.95
N THR A 70 0.50 0.08 8.01
CA THR A 70 -0.62 -0.87 7.99
C THR A 70 -0.61 -1.77 9.23
N ARG A 71 0.58 -2.15 9.73
CA ARG A 71 0.70 -2.87 11.01
C ARG A 71 0.19 -2.04 12.18
N ALA A 72 0.59 -0.78 12.29
CA ALA A 72 0.09 0.12 13.33
C ALA A 72 -1.44 0.33 13.23
N MET A 73 -1.98 0.46 12.01
CA MET A 73 -3.42 0.54 11.77
C MET A 73 -4.14 -0.72 12.27
N ALA A 74 -3.62 -1.91 11.95
CA ALA A 74 -4.22 -3.18 12.36
C ALA A 74 -4.17 -3.37 13.89
N GLU A 75 -3.05 -3.00 14.53
CA GLU A 75 -2.91 -3.02 15.99
C GLU A 75 -3.90 -2.08 16.69
N ALA A 76 -4.23 -0.95 16.05
CA ALA A 76 -5.27 -0.02 16.48
C ALA A 76 -6.71 -0.45 16.10
N GLY A 77 -6.89 -1.64 15.51
CA GLY A 77 -8.21 -2.21 15.20
C GLY A 77 -8.79 -1.84 13.83
N SER A 78 -7.99 -1.28 12.91
CA SER A 78 -8.44 -1.00 11.54
C SER A 78 -8.72 -2.30 10.77
N VAL A 79 -9.99 -2.53 10.46
CA VAL A 79 -10.46 -3.76 9.77
C VAL A 79 -9.88 -3.89 8.38
N ILE A 80 -9.76 -2.80 7.60
CA ILE A 80 -9.20 -2.85 6.25
C ILE A 80 -7.69 -3.17 6.28
N ALA A 81 -6.97 -2.69 7.30
CA ALA A 81 -5.56 -2.99 7.48
C ALA A 81 -5.35 -4.47 7.87
N VAL A 82 -6.19 -5.01 8.77
CA VAL A 82 -6.16 -6.44 9.11
C VAL A 82 -6.37 -7.30 7.86
N LYS A 83 -7.38 -6.99 7.04
CA LYS A 83 -7.62 -7.71 5.77
C LYS A 83 -6.42 -7.64 4.81
N ALA A 84 -5.79 -6.47 4.68
CA ALA A 84 -4.60 -6.32 3.83
C ALA A 84 -3.44 -7.23 4.30
N LEU A 85 -3.21 -7.29 5.61
CA LEU A 85 -2.18 -8.15 6.20
C LEU A 85 -2.51 -9.64 6.07
N GLU A 86 -3.78 -10.03 6.15
CA GLU A 86 -4.23 -11.43 5.95
C GLU A 86 -3.97 -11.92 4.51
N LEU A 87 -3.99 -11.02 3.52
CA LEU A 87 -3.54 -11.30 2.14
C LEU A 87 -2.01 -11.38 1.99
N GLY A 88 -1.27 -11.20 3.09
CA GLY A 88 0.19 -11.08 3.08
C GLY A 88 0.68 -9.80 2.40
N GLY A 89 -0.14 -8.75 2.35
CA GLY A 89 0.21 -7.44 1.80
C GLY A 89 0.01 -6.32 2.83
N HIS A 90 0.03 -5.08 2.35
CA HIS A 90 -0.21 -3.88 3.14
C HIS A 90 -0.90 -2.80 2.30
N ILE A 91 -1.53 -1.84 2.95
CA ILE A 91 -2.09 -0.68 2.27
C ILE A 91 -0.91 0.24 1.89
N PRO A 92 -0.78 0.66 0.63
CA PRO A 92 0.37 1.44 0.18
C PRO A 92 0.45 2.77 0.93
N SER A 93 1.65 3.20 1.28
CA SER A 93 1.94 4.58 1.73
C SER A 93 1.79 5.57 0.57
N CYS A 94 1.93 6.87 0.85
CA CYS A 94 1.93 7.92 -0.18
C CYS A 94 2.94 7.67 -1.30
N LEU A 95 4.19 7.30 -0.98
CA LEU A 95 5.21 6.98 -1.98
C LEU A 95 4.78 5.78 -2.82
N GLU A 96 4.38 4.69 -2.17
CA GLU A 96 3.99 3.46 -2.87
C GLU A 96 2.77 3.68 -3.77
N GLY A 97 1.79 4.49 -3.33
CA GLY A 97 0.65 4.90 -4.16
C GLY A 97 1.09 5.66 -5.42
N GLN A 98 2.05 6.59 -5.30
CA GLN A 98 2.61 7.28 -6.47
C GLN A 98 3.38 6.35 -7.42
N LEU A 99 4.06 5.33 -6.88
CA LEU A 99 4.71 4.30 -7.70
C LEU A 99 3.68 3.44 -8.44
N LEU A 100 2.53 3.13 -7.83
CA LEU A 100 1.40 2.48 -8.50
C LEU A 100 0.83 3.38 -9.61
N MET A 101 0.67 4.68 -9.36
CA MET A 101 0.19 5.64 -10.36
C MET A 101 1.13 5.71 -11.57
N ALA A 102 2.46 5.77 -11.33
CA ALA A 102 3.45 5.73 -12.40
C ALA A 102 3.35 4.44 -13.23
N ALA A 103 3.25 3.29 -12.57
CA ALA A 103 3.09 2.02 -13.28
C ALA A 103 1.78 1.92 -14.07
N LYS A 104 0.67 2.50 -13.57
CA LYS A 104 -0.59 2.62 -14.31
C LYS A 104 -0.43 3.52 -15.53
N SER A 105 0.24 4.66 -15.39
CA SER A 105 0.53 5.58 -16.49
C SER A 105 1.40 4.94 -17.59
N ASP A 106 2.30 4.02 -17.20
CA ASP A 106 3.13 3.24 -18.13
C ASP A 106 2.35 2.07 -18.78
N GLY A 107 1.09 1.83 -18.42
CA GLY A 107 0.27 0.72 -18.92
C GLY A 107 0.65 -0.65 -18.34
N LEU A 108 1.36 -0.69 -17.22
CA LEU A 108 1.88 -1.93 -16.61
C LEU A 108 0.89 -2.59 -15.65
N VAL A 109 -0.04 -1.81 -15.11
CA VAL A 109 -1.09 -2.28 -14.20
C VAL A 109 -2.40 -1.56 -14.51
N THR A 110 -3.52 -2.24 -14.25
CA THR A 110 -4.85 -1.63 -14.24
C THR A 110 -5.28 -1.34 -12.82
N LEU A 111 -5.74 -0.12 -12.57
CA LEU A 111 -6.27 0.33 -11.29
C LEU A 111 -7.68 0.87 -11.51
N ASN A 112 -8.51 0.84 -10.47
CA ASN A 112 -9.85 1.42 -10.53
C ASN A 112 -9.73 2.95 -10.57
N GLU A 113 -10.15 3.58 -11.67
CA GLU A 113 -10.02 5.03 -11.88
C GLU A 113 -11.24 5.80 -11.40
N GLU A 114 -12.37 5.13 -11.13
CA GLU A 114 -13.64 5.76 -10.78
C GLU A 114 -13.80 6.02 -9.28
N ARG A 115 -12.79 5.66 -8.48
CA ARG A 115 -12.87 5.63 -7.01
C ARG A 115 -11.61 6.22 -6.39
N PHE A 116 -11.75 6.63 -5.13
CA PHE A 116 -10.63 7.04 -4.29
C PHE A 116 -10.14 5.85 -3.46
N HIS A 117 -8.83 5.75 -3.33
CA HIS A 117 -8.17 4.68 -2.59
C HIS A 117 -7.43 5.22 -1.39
N TRP A 118 -7.70 4.65 -0.23
CA TRP A 118 -6.91 4.83 0.98
C TRP A 118 -5.44 4.47 0.73
N LEU A 119 -4.58 5.36 1.22
CA LEU A 119 -3.19 5.10 1.50
C LEU A 119 -3.03 4.93 3.01
N SER A 120 -2.04 4.17 3.45
CA SER A 120 -1.80 3.90 4.87
C SER A 120 -1.20 5.08 5.62
N THR A 121 -0.80 6.14 4.93
CA THR A 121 -0.24 7.35 5.54
C THR A 121 -1.36 8.18 6.16
N GLN A 122 -1.32 8.33 7.48
CA GLN A 122 -2.16 9.24 8.25
C GLN A 122 -1.68 10.68 8.07
N ARG A 123 -2.63 11.61 7.90
CA ARG A 123 -2.33 13.05 7.87
C ARG A 123 -2.55 13.70 9.24
N SER A 124 -3.60 13.29 9.93
CA SER A 124 -4.00 13.80 11.25
C SER A 124 -4.92 12.79 11.96
N ALA A 125 -5.41 13.15 13.14
CA ALA A 125 -6.42 12.38 13.86
C ALA A 125 -7.73 12.27 13.06
N ASP A 126 -8.03 13.23 12.21
CA ASP A 126 -9.28 13.31 11.44
C ASP A 126 -9.14 12.76 10.02
N ASP A 127 -7.96 12.91 9.40
CA ASP A 127 -7.76 12.65 7.97
C ASP A 127 -6.67 11.61 7.67
N ALA A 128 -6.85 10.89 6.57
CA ALA A 128 -5.84 10.03 5.96
C ALA A 128 -5.66 10.34 4.47
N TYR A 129 -4.52 9.98 3.92
CA TYR A 129 -4.26 10.21 2.51
C TYR A 129 -5.07 9.26 1.63
N THR A 130 -5.61 9.79 0.53
CA THR A 130 -6.21 9.02 -0.56
C THR A 130 -5.58 9.37 -1.89
N MET A 131 -5.68 8.45 -2.84
CA MET A 131 -5.28 8.67 -4.22
C MET A 131 -6.44 8.38 -5.17
N ALA A 132 -6.60 9.27 -6.16
CA ALA A 132 -7.46 9.03 -7.33
C ALA A 132 -6.57 8.65 -8.53
N PHE A 133 -6.70 7.42 -9.02
CA PHE A 133 -5.83 6.90 -10.09
C PHE A 133 -6.22 7.38 -11.50
N GLU A 134 -7.36 8.05 -11.68
CA GLU A 134 -7.74 8.66 -12.97
C GLU A 134 -6.66 9.65 -13.44
N VAL A 135 -6.31 10.61 -12.57
CA VAL A 135 -5.37 11.70 -12.85
C VAL A 135 -4.18 11.76 -11.91
N GLY A 136 -4.08 10.83 -10.93
CA GLY A 136 -2.96 10.74 -9.99
C GLY A 136 -3.00 11.75 -8.83
N TRP A 137 -4.17 12.29 -8.53
CA TRP A 137 -4.33 13.27 -7.45
C TRP A 137 -4.20 12.63 -6.07
N LEU A 138 -3.44 13.29 -5.20
CA LEU A 138 -3.23 12.94 -3.80
C LEU A 138 -4.05 13.87 -2.92
N TYR A 139 -4.93 13.30 -2.11
CA TYR A 139 -5.88 14.01 -1.27
C TYR A 139 -5.75 13.62 0.19
N ASN A 140 -6.39 14.41 1.06
CA ASN A 140 -6.69 14.04 2.43
C ASN A 140 -8.22 13.93 2.58
N ASP A 141 -8.69 12.74 2.94
CA ASP A 141 -10.10 12.45 3.17
C ASP A 141 -10.32 12.15 4.65
N ALA A 142 -11.49 12.58 5.17
CA ALA A 142 -11.90 12.29 6.53
C ALA A 142 -12.04 10.78 6.75
N LYS A 143 -11.50 10.27 7.87
CA LYS A 143 -11.56 8.85 8.24
C LYS A 143 -12.96 8.32 8.52
N SER A 144 -13.95 9.20 8.64
CA SER A 144 -15.37 8.84 8.73
C SER A 144 -15.92 8.27 7.42
N ASN A 145 -15.16 8.34 6.33
CA ASN A 145 -15.49 7.75 5.05
C ASN A 145 -15.09 6.28 4.95
N GLU A 146 -15.82 5.53 4.11
CA GLU A 146 -15.30 4.30 3.52
C GLU A 146 -14.73 4.58 2.14
N ARG A 147 -13.58 3.96 1.84
CA ARG A 147 -12.91 4.01 0.54
C ARG A 147 -12.28 2.66 0.24
N LEU A 148 -11.71 2.55 -0.95
CA LEU A 148 -11.04 1.35 -1.41
C LEU A 148 -9.57 1.33 -0.98
N ALA A 149 -8.90 0.19 -1.03
CA ALA A 149 -7.45 0.09 -0.90
C ALA A 149 -6.94 -0.91 -1.93
N ARG A 150 -5.75 -0.65 -2.49
CA ARG A 150 -5.05 -1.54 -3.43
C ARG A 150 -3.84 -2.13 -2.71
N PRO A 151 -3.97 -3.30 -2.06
CA PRO A 151 -2.89 -3.86 -1.28
C PRO A 151 -1.66 -4.12 -2.14
N VAL A 152 -0.50 -3.85 -1.58
CA VAL A 152 0.80 -4.13 -2.18
C VAL A 152 1.58 -5.10 -1.29
N ARG A 153 2.64 -5.68 -1.83
CA ARG A 153 3.66 -6.40 -1.07
C ARG A 153 5.01 -5.79 -1.38
N SER A 154 5.88 -5.74 -0.37
CA SER A 154 7.23 -5.21 -0.52
C SER A 154 8.26 -6.24 -0.07
N LEU A 155 9.06 -6.75 -0.99
CA LEU A 155 10.07 -7.78 -0.73
C LEU A 155 11.48 -7.17 -0.83
N PRO A 156 12.38 -7.39 0.15
CA PRO A 156 13.78 -7.01 0.02
C PRO A 156 14.42 -7.71 -1.18
N ILE A 157 15.23 -6.97 -1.94
CA ILE A 157 16.05 -7.48 -3.03
C ILE A 157 17.46 -7.78 -2.49
N GLN A 158 18.00 -8.94 -2.85
CA GLN A 158 19.35 -9.41 -2.49
C GLN A 158 20.21 -9.66 -3.74
#